data_AF-A0A9X3PX15-F1
#
_entry.id   AF-A0A9X3PX15-F1
#
_cell.length_a   1.000
_cell.length_b   1.000
_cell.length_c   1.000
_cell.angle_alpha   90.00
_cell.angle_beta   90.00
_cell.angle_gamma   90.00
#
_symmetry.space_group_name_H-M   'P 1'
#
loop_
_entity.id
_entity.type
_entity.pdbx_description
1 polymer ?
#
loop_
_entity_poly.entity_id
_entity_poly.type
_entity_poly.pdbx_seq_one_letter_code
_entity_poly.pdbx_strand_id
1 'polypeptide(L)'
;MIRRPQDPHHLTEFERIHTPRVRMAEVIEDGANAPCFIEMNHPMDPDHYITQVQILNYQDPIIWKGTFHFTPESGRVYLYSQLRLDAGKSTVYAVAECNQHGRWVG
;
A
#
# COMPACT_ATOMS: atom_id res chain seq x y z
N MET A 1 -3.19 -15.74 3.35
CA MET A 1 -2.78 -15.63 1.93
C MET A 1 -2.95 -14.17 1.49
N ILE A 2 -1.99 -13.60 0.76
CA ILE A 2 -2.08 -12.24 0.20
C ILE A 2 -2.65 -12.35 -1.22
N ARG A 3 -3.70 -11.60 -1.51
CA ARG A 3 -4.33 -11.52 -2.84
C ARG A 3 -3.68 -10.45 -3.69
N ARG A 4 -3.68 -10.66 -4.99
CA ARG A 4 -3.29 -9.70 -6.03
C ARG A 4 -4.39 -9.65 -7.08
N PRO A 5 -4.59 -8.53 -7.77
CA PRO A 5 -5.48 -8.47 -8.91
C PRO A 5 -5.17 -9.56 -9.94
N GLN A 6 -6.20 -10.09 -10.59
CA GLN A 6 -6.02 -11.03 -11.70
C GLN A 6 -5.55 -10.30 -12.96
N ASP A 7 -6.14 -9.14 -13.26
CA ASP A 7 -5.73 -8.22 -14.32
C ASP A 7 -5.54 -6.80 -13.76
N PRO A 8 -4.30 -6.35 -13.51
CA PRO A 8 -4.03 -5.01 -13.00
C PRO A 8 -4.49 -3.85 -13.89
N HIS A 9 -4.73 -4.10 -15.19
CA HIS A 9 -5.19 -3.08 -16.12
C HIS A 9 -6.72 -2.93 -16.13
N HIS A 10 -7.45 -3.95 -15.66
CA HIS A 10 -8.92 -3.99 -15.64
C HIS A 10 -9.44 -4.54 -14.32
N LEU A 11 -9.26 -3.78 -13.24
CA LEU A 11 -9.72 -4.17 -11.92
C LEU A 11 -11.25 -4.27 -11.85
N THR A 12 -11.75 -5.39 -11.33
CA THR A 12 -13.13 -5.46 -10.85
C THR A 12 -13.37 -4.45 -9.73
N GLU A 13 -14.62 -4.10 -9.44
CA GLU A 13 -14.92 -3.21 -8.31
C GLU A 13 -14.36 -3.75 -6.99
N PHE A 14 -14.52 -5.06 -6.76
CA PHE A 14 -14.00 -5.73 -5.59
C PHE A 14 -12.46 -5.62 -5.51
N GLU A 15 -11.73 -5.89 -6.59
CA GLU A 15 -10.26 -5.74 -6.57
C GLU A 15 -9.84 -4.28 -6.40
N ARG A 16 -10.56 -3.35 -7.04
CA ARG A 16 -10.26 -1.90 -7.03
C ARG A 16 -10.34 -1.30 -5.62
N ILE A 17 -11.32 -1.69 -4.81
CA ILE A 17 -11.44 -1.13 -3.44
C ILE A 17 -10.43 -1.75 -2.48
N HIS A 18 -9.93 -2.96 -2.76
CA HIS A 18 -9.01 -3.67 -1.85
C HIS A 18 -7.54 -3.56 -2.23
N THR A 19 -7.22 -3.27 -3.49
CA THR A 19 -5.83 -3.14 -3.95
C THR A 19 -5.31 -1.75 -3.63
N PRO A 20 -4.27 -1.60 -2.78
CA PRO A 20 -3.71 -0.30 -2.47
C PRO A 20 -3.04 0.31 -3.70
N ARG A 21 -3.28 1.60 -3.94
CA ARG A 21 -2.59 2.33 -5.00
C ARG A 21 -1.31 2.95 -4.44
N VAL A 22 -0.17 2.47 -4.91
CA VAL A 22 1.14 3.08 -4.65
C VAL A 22 1.39 4.19 -5.68
N ARG A 23 1.69 5.41 -5.22
CA ARG A 23 2.14 6.51 -6.09
C ARG A 23 3.52 6.99 -5.65
N MET A 24 4.48 6.87 -6.56
CA MET A 24 5.86 7.29 -6.41
C MET A 24 6.35 7.80 -7.77
N ALA A 25 7.45 8.57 -7.79
CA ALA A 25 8.10 8.88 -9.06
C ALA A 25 8.78 7.61 -9.61
N GLU A 26 8.81 7.48 -10.94
CA GLU A 26 9.48 6.34 -11.60
C GLU A 26 11.00 6.37 -11.41
N VAL A 27 11.56 7.57 -11.25
CA VAL A 27 12.99 7.80 -10.99
C VAL A 27 13.11 8.66 -9.73
N ILE A 28 13.91 8.18 -8.79
CA ILE A 28 14.26 8.86 -7.54
C ILE A 28 15.76 9.05 -7.52
N GLU A 29 16.23 10.30 -7.58
CA GLU A 29 17.67 10.62 -7.54
C GLU A 29 18.22 10.54 -6.11
N ASP A 30 17.48 11.06 -5.14
CA ASP A 30 17.81 10.93 -3.71
C ASP A 30 17.00 9.80 -3.07
N GLY A 31 17.59 8.61 -3.06
CA GLY A 31 17.02 7.44 -2.38
C GLY A 31 16.90 7.60 -0.87
N ALA A 32 17.50 8.62 -0.23
CA ALA A 32 17.34 8.82 1.21
C ALA A 32 15.95 9.34 1.58
N ASN A 33 15.25 10.01 0.67
CA ASN A 33 13.98 10.72 0.93
C ASN A 33 12.93 10.48 -0.17
N ALA A 34 12.73 9.24 -0.60
CA ALA A 34 11.80 8.92 -1.68
C ALA A 34 10.34 9.14 -1.24
N PRO A 35 9.57 10.06 -1.87
CA PRO A 35 8.17 10.28 -1.55
C PRO A 35 7.30 9.08 -1.96
N CYS A 36 6.49 8.56 -1.04
CA CYS A 36 5.53 7.49 -1.29
C CYS A 36 4.14 7.86 -0.77
N PHE A 37 3.14 7.73 -1.64
CA PHE A 37 1.74 7.89 -1.28
C PHE A 37 1.01 6.56 -1.44
N ILE A 38 0.22 6.20 -0.45
CA ILE A 38 -0.71 5.06 -0.51
C ILE A 38 -2.14 5.57 -0.40
N GLU A 39 -2.99 5.16 -1.34
CA GLU A 39 -4.38 5.59 -1.39
C GLU A 39 -5.31 4.38 -1.62
N MET A 40 -6.44 4.34 -0.91
CA MET A 40 -7.52 3.38 -1.18
C MET A 40 -8.89 4.04 -1.08
N ASN A 41 -9.76 3.68 -2.02
CA ASN A 41 -11.18 4.02 -1.97
C ASN A 41 -11.96 2.83 -1.38
N HIS A 42 -11.68 2.51 -0.12
CA HIS A 42 -12.32 1.43 0.63
C HIS A 42 -13.25 2.00 1.71
N PRO A 43 -14.39 1.36 2.03
CA PRO A 43 -15.21 1.73 3.19
C PRO A 43 -14.38 1.78 4.48
N MET A 44 -14.70 2.70 5.39
CA MET A 44 -14.06 2.81 6.71
C MET A 44 -15.13 2.83 7.81
N ASP A 45 -16.06 1.88 7.72
CA ASP A 45 -17.17 1.73 8.66
C ASP A 45 -16.79 0.81 9.83
N PRO A 46 -17.45 0.89 10.99
CA PRO A 46 -17.14 0.06 12.16
C PRO A 46 -17.01 -1.45 11.88
N ASP A 47 -17.86 -1.96 10.99
CA ASP A 47 -17.89 -3.38 10.65
C ASP A 47 -17.02 -3.73 9.42
N HIS A 48 -16.63 -2.76 8.59
CA HIS A 48 -15.90 -2.98 7.35
C HIS A 48 -14.90 -1.86 7.09
N TYR A 49 -13.63 -2.12 7.37
CA TYR A 49 -12.55 -1.14 7.22
C TYR A 49 -11.20 -1.81 6.96
N ILE A 50 -10.25 -1.01 6.46
CA ILE A 50 -8.84 -1.39 6.39
C ILE A 50 -8.24 -1.25 7.78
N THR A 51 -7.65 -2.32 8.31
CA THR A 51 -7.06 -2.35 9.66
C THR A 51 -5.60 -1.91 9.65
N GLN A 52 -4.88 -2.21 8.56
CA GLN A 52 -3.49 -1.80 8.39
C GLN A 52 -3.06 -1.74 6.93
N VAL A 53 -2.02 -0.94 6.69
CA VAL A 53 -1.23 -0.95 5.45
C VAL A 53 0.25 -1.11 5.79
N GLN A 54 0.91 -2.05 5.14
CA GLN A 54 2.35 -2.28 5.24
C GLN A 54 3.04 -1.85 3.95
N ILE A 55 4.17 -1.15 4.05
CA ILE A 55 4.99 -0.79 2.90
C ILE A 55 6.26 -1.64 2.93
N LEU A 56 6.56 -2.32 1.81
CA LEU A 56 7.65 -3.28 1.70
C LEU A 56 8.50 -3.01 0.45
N ASN A 57 9.80 -3.28 0.54
CA ASN A 57 10.70 -3.34 -0.62
C ASN A 57 11.65 -4.52 -0.43
N TYR A 58 11.36 -5.64 -1.09
CA TYR A 58 12.14 -6.88 -0.91
C TYR A 58 13.57 -6.81 -1.47
N GLN A 59 13.89 -5.81 -2.30
CA GLN A 59 15.23 -5.61 -2.85
C GLN A 59 16.09 -4.71 -1.97
N ASP A 60 15.53 -4.08 -0.94
CA ASP A 60 16.26 -3.24 -0.02
C ASP A 60 16.78 -4.05 1.18
N PRO A 61 17.97 -3.73 1.72
CA PRO A 61 18.48 -4.34 2.96
C PRO A 61 17.49 -4.24 4.13
N ILE A 62 16.72 -3.15 4.19
CA ILE A 62 15.62 -2.97 5.14
C ILE A 62 14.32 -3.16 4.37
N ILE A 63 13.82 -4.40 4.37
CA ILE A 63 12.61 -4.77 3.62
C ILE A 63 11.39 -4.00 4.11
N TRP A 64 11.25 -3.84 5.42
CA TRP A 64 10.08 -3.23 6.03
C TRP A 64 10.20 -1.71 6.04
N LYS A 65 9.35 -1.02 5.29
CA LYS A 65 9.37 0.44 5.16
C LYS A 65 8.38 1.15 6.07
N GLY A 66 7.40 0.42 6.61
CA GLY A 66 6.49 0.93 7.62
C GLY A 66 5.22 0.10 7.77
N THR A 67 4.56 0.25 8.91
CA THR A 67 3.21 -0.28 9.18
C THR A 67 2.35 0.84 9.72
N PHE A 68 1.20 1.02 9.11
CA PHE A 68 0.25 2.06 9.45
C PHE A 68 -1.05 1.39 9.85
N HIS A 69 -1.49 1.63 11.08
CA HIS A 69 -2.74 1.10 11.60
C HIS A 69 -3.86 2.10 11.40
N PHE A 70 -5.03 1.58 11.07
CA PHE A 70 -6.22 2.35 10.80
C PHE A 70 -7.36 1.87 11.68
N THR A 71 -8.30 2.76 11.89
CA THR A 71 -9.58 2.50 12.55
C THR A 71 -10.69 3.08 11.69
N PRO A 72 -11.96 2.72 11.91
CA PRO A 72 -13.09 3.35 11.24
C PRO A 72 -13.04 4.89 11.29
N GLU A 73 -12.64 5.46 12.43
CA GLU A 73 -12.51 6.91 12.64
C GLU A 73 -11.42 7.56 11.80
N SER A 74 -10.52 6.78 11.20
CA SER A 74 -9.56 7.29 10.22
C SER A 74 -10.26 7.84 8.97
N GLY A 75 -11.47 7.36 8.66
CA GLY A 75 -12.38 7.86 7.61
C GLY A 75 -11.94 7.59 6.18
N ARG A 76 -10.63 7.48 5.91
CA ARG A 76 -10.06 7.08 4.61
C ARG A 76 -8.65 6.52 4.77
N VAL A 77 -8.24 5.69 3.82
CA VAL A 77 -6.84 5.28 3.67
C VAL A 77 -6.13 6.24 2.72
N TYR A 78 -5.40 7.19 3.30
CA TYR A 78 -4.51 8.10 2.58
C TYR A 78 -3.25 8.32 3.42
N LEU A 79 -2.12 7.83 2.94
CA LEU A 79 -0.84 7.90 3.63
C LEU A 79 0.19 8.60 2.76
N TYR A 80 1.03 9.39 3.43
CA TYR A 80 2.27 9.90 2.88
C TYR A 80 3.42 9.44 3.78
N SER A 81 4.48 8.93 3.18
CA SER A 81 5.71 8.58 3.88
C SER A 81 6.92 8.88 3.02
N GLN A 82 8.02 9.25 3.67
CA GLN A 82 9.34 9.34 3.03
C GLN A 82 10.09 8.03 3.29
N LEU A 83 10.49 7.35 2.20
CA LEU A 83 11.16 6.07 2.28
C LEU A 83 12.64 6.23 1.98
N ARG A 84 13.48 5.54 2.77
CA ARG A 84 14.86 5.24 2.37
C ARG A 84 14.84 4.05 1.42
N LEU A 85 15.36 4.23 0.21
CA LEU A 85 15.51 3.23 -0.84
C LEU A 85 16.99 3.08 -1.18
N ASP A 86 17.43 1.84 -1.35
CA ASP A 86 18.75 1.53 -1.88
C ASP A 86 18.85 1.86 -3.38
N ALA A 87 20.08 2.03 -3.87
CA ALA A 87 20.32 2.36 -5.26
C ALA A 87 19.95 1.20 -6.21
N GLY A 88 19.49 1.56 -7.41
CA GLY A 88 19.15 0.62 -8.47
C GLY A 88 17.66 0.33 -8.59
N LYS A 89 17.33 -0.64 -9.44
CA LYS A 89 15.95 -0.99 -9.75
C LYS A 89 15.32 -1.72 -8.56
N SER A 90 14.30 -1.11 -7.96
CA SER A 90 13.52 -1.72 -6.88
C SER A 90 12.02 -1.54 -7.10
N THR A 91 11.23 -2.37 -6.42
CA THR A 91 9.77 -2.31 -6.42
C THR A 91 9.29 -2.11 -5.00
N VAL A 92 8.50 -1.05 -4.80
CA VAL A 92 7.79 -0.82 -3.54
C VAL A 92 6.41 -1.45 -3.63
N TYR A 93 6.06 -2.22 -2.62
CA TYR A 93 4.77 -2.89 -2.48
C TYR A 93 4.00 -2.29 -1.31
N ALA A 94 2.69 -2.13 -1.47
CA ALA A 94 1.78 -1.88 -0.36
C ALA A 94 0.91 -3.11 -0.12
N VAL A 95 0.83 -3.56 1.13
CA VAL A 95 -0.06 -4.65 1.55
C VAL A 95 -1.11 -4.09 2.50
N ALA A 96 -2.34 -4.02 2.02
CA ALA A 96 -3.49 -3.61 2.82
C ALA A 96 -4.19 -4.83 3.42
N GLU A 97 -4.68 -4.70 4.66
CA GLU A 97 -5.52 -5.71 5.32
C GLU A 97 -6.91 -5.14 5.58
N CYS A 98 -7.92 -5.79 5.01
CA CYS A 98 -9.33 -5.56 5.31
C CYS A 98 -9.82 -6.56 6.36
N ASN A 99 -10.56 -6.09 7.35
CA ASN A 99 -11.07 -6.95 8.43
C ASN A 99 -12.01 -8.06 7.95
N GLN A 100 -12.69 -7.88 6.81
CA GLN A 100 -13.58 -8.88 6.22
C GLN A 100 -12.94 -9.63 5.05
N HIS A 101 -12.12 -8.93 4.26
CA HIS A 101 -11.62 -9.44 2.98
C HIS A 101 -10.12 -9.70 3.00
N GLY A 102 -9.48 -9.83 4.16
CA GLY A 102 -8.08 -10.24 4.30
C GLY A 102 -7.10 -9.31 3.59
N ARG A 103 -5.96 -9.87 3.15
CA ARG A 103 -4.82 -9.07 2.66
C ARG A 103 -4.73 -8.97 1.14
N TRP A 104 -4.34 -7.80 0.66
CA TRP A 104 -4.22 -7.43 -0.75
C TRP A 104 -2.94 -6.65 -1.02
N VAL A 105 -2.28 -6.93 -2.14
CA VAL A 105 -1.05 -6.24 -2.56
C VAL A 105 -1.29 -5.39 -3.80
N GLY A 106 -0.69 -4.20 -3.79
CA GLY A 106 -0.57 -3.31 -4.95
C GLY A 106 0.81 -2.69 -5.03
#